data_AF-A0A328B1V5-F1
#
_entry.id   AF-A0A328B1V5-F1
#
_cell.length_a   1.000
_cell.length_b   1.000
_cell.length_c   1.000
_cell.angle_alpha   90.00
_cell.angle_beta   90.00
_cell.angle_gamma   90.00
#
_symmetry.space_group_name_H-M   'P 1'
#
loop_
_entity.id
_entity.type
_entity.pdbx_description
1 polymer ?
#
loop_
_entity_poly.entity_id
_entity_poly.type
_entity_poly.pdbx_seq_one_letter_code
_entity_poly.pdbx_strand_id
1 'polypeptide(L)'
;MDDAAAIETQSTTPLSQAELDALTDQLIEKLKTVFDPEIPVDIYELGLIYKVDVSDDKDVVIDMTLTAPGCPVAGDMPGWVEDAVRELPEIRSCKVELVFDPPWDPSRMSDEAKLQLNMF
;
A
#
# COMPACT_ATOMS: atom_id res chain seq x y z
N MET A 1 2.19 -20.29 43.07
CA MET A 1 1.31 -20.62 41.94
C MET A 1 0.10 -19.74 42.16
N ASP A 2 -0.05 -18.61 41.48
CA ASP A 2 0.20 -18.39 40.05
C ASP A 2 0.72 -16.97 39.78
N ASP A 3 1.67 -16.91 38.84
CA ASP A 3 2.39 -15.74 38.35
C ASP A 3 1.51 -15.02 37.32
N ALA A 4 1.01 -13.83 37.66
CA ALA A 4 0.26 -12.99 36.75
C ALA A 4 1.23 -12.01 36.08
N ALA A 5 1.72 -12.39 34.91
CA ALA A 5 2.60 -11.58 34.08
C ALA A 5 1.96 -10.23 33.73
N ALA A 6 2.57 -9.16 34.22
CA ALA A 6 2.28 -7.80 33.79
C ALA A 6 2.81 -7.64 32.36
N ILE A 7 1.91 -7.32 31.41
CA ILE A 7 2.31 -6.97 30.05
C ILE A 7 2.70 -5.49 30.09
N GLU A 8 3.99 -5.25 29.97
CA GLU A 8 4.57 -3.91 29.83
C GLU A 8 4.03 -3.25 28.55
N THR A 9 3.29 -2.16 28.72
CA THR A 9 2.94 -1.24 27.64
C THR A 9 4.23 -0.59 27.14
N GLN A 10 4.78 -1.09 26.04
CA GLN A 10 5.92 -0.47 25.40
C GLN A 10 5.47 0.87 24.78
N SER A 11 6.08 1.94 25.25
CA SER A 11 5.88 3.29 24.73
C SER A 11 6.55 3.42 23.37
N THR A 12 5.81 3.22 22.28
CA THR A 12 6.29 3.58 20.95
C THR A 12 6.34 5.10 20.87
N THR A 13 7.53 5.67 20.68
CA THR A 13 7.66 7.11 20.42
C THR A 13 7.07 7.37 19.04
N PRO A 14 6.18 8.36 18.87
CA PRO A 14 5.59 8.60 17.57
C PRO A 14 6.67 8.98 16.56
N LEU A 15 6.57 8.42 15.36
CA LEU A 15 7.44 8.78 14.24
C LEU A 15 7.35 10.29 14.01
N SER A 16 8.49 10.95 13.83
CA SER A 16 8.45 12.36 13.46
C SER A 16 7.85 12.53 12.06
N GLN A 17 7.21 13.67 11.79
CA GLN A 17 6.61 13.93 10.48
C GLN A 17 7.63 13.75 9.34
N ALA A 18 8.88 14.18 9.54
CA ALA A 18 9.94 14.03 8.55
C ALA A 18 10.33 12.57 8.27
N GLU A 19 10.30 11.70 9.29
CA GLU A 19 10.53 10.26 9.11
C GLU A 19 9.35 9.60 8.39
N LEU A 20 8.12 10.01 8.73
CA LEU A 20 6.92 9.52 8.07
C LEU A 20 6.89 9.94 6.60
N ASP A 21 7.23 11.18 6.28
CA ASP A 21 7.31 11.68 4.90
C ASP A 21 8.35 10.88 4.11
N ALA A 22 9.57 10.74 4.64
CA ALA A 22 10.63 9.98 3.98
C ALA A 22 10.29 8.50 3.79
N LEU A 23 9.57 7.89 4.75
CA LEU A 23 9.10 6.52 4.63
C LEU A 23 7.96 6.42 3.60
N THR A 24 7.08 7.41 3.56
CA THR A 24 5.99 7.49 2.58
C THR A 24 6.56 7.60 1.16
N ASP A 25 7.59 8.42 0.94
CA ASP A 25 8.28 8.51 -0.36
C ASP A 25 8.85 7.13 -0.77
N GLN A 26 9.54 6.44 0.15
CA GLN A 26 10.07 5.09 -0.12
C GLN A 26 8.97 4.07 -0.42
N LEU A 27 7.84 4.14 0.30
CA LEU A 27 6.67 3.29 0.05
C LEU A 27 6.10 3.56 -1.34
N ILE A 28 5.93 4.82 -1.72
CA ILE A 28 5.45 5.20 -3.06
C ILE A 28 6.40 4.67 -4.13
N GLU A 29 7.72 4.81 -3.96
CA GLU A 29 8.71 4.27 -4.91
C GLU A 29 8.55 2.75 -5.08
N LYS A 30 8.32 2.01 -3.98
CA LYS A 30 8.07 0.56 -4.03
C LYS A 30 6.74 0.21 -4.70
N LEU A 31 5.67 0.95 -4.39
CA LEU A 31 4.37 0.75 -5.01
C LEU A 31 4.41 0.99 -6.53
N LYS A 32 5.21 1.97 -6.98
CA LYS A 32 5.46 2.24 -8.41
C LYS A 32 6.22 1.12 -9.14
N THR A 33 6.82 0.17 -8.42
CA THR A 33 7.46 -1.01 -9.04
C THR A 33 6.47 -2.13 -9.36
N VAL A 34 5.26 -2.07 -8.81
CA VAL A 34 4.20 -3.05 -9.03
C VAL A 34 3.31 -2.56 -10.16
N PHE A 35 3.24 -3.34 -11.24
CA PHE A 35 2.46 -3.03 -12.44
C PHE A 35 1.23 -3.93 -12.53
N ASP A 36 0.14 -3.39 -13.04
CA ASP A 36 -1.03 -4.19 -13.37
C ASP A 36 -0.75 -5.02 -14.65
N PRO A 37 -1.05 -6.33 -14.68
CA PRO A 37 -0.77 -7.16 -15.85
C PRO A 37 -1.76 -6.95 -17.00
N GLU A 38 -2.94 -6.39 -16.74
CA GLU A 38 -3.93 -6.04 -17.76
C GLU A 38 -3.65 -4.65 -18.34
N ILE A 39 -3.16 -3.72 -17.51
CA ILE A 39 -2.83 -2.35 -17.90
C ILE A 39 -1.35 -2.08 -17.56
N PRO A 40 -0.45 -1.85 -18.53
CA PRO A 40 1.01 -1.73 -18.32
C PRO A 40 1.41 -0.38 -17.69
N VAL A 41 0.78 -0.03 -16.57
CA VAL A 41 0.95 1.16 -15.75
C VAL A 41 1.03 0.69 -14.30
N ASP A 42 1.76 1.43 -13.48
CA ASP A 42 1.92 1.07 -12.07
C ASP A 42 0.63 1.32 -11.27
N ILE A 43 0.44 0.53 -10.21
CA ILE A 43 -0.78 0.55 -9.40
C ILE A 43 -1.00 1.89 -8.67
N TYR A 44 0.08 2.65 -8.44
CA TYR A 44 0.03 3.94 -7.77
C TYR A 44 -0.51 5.02 -8.72
N GLU A 45 0.08 5.14 -9.91
CA GLU A 45 -0.36 6.09 -10.94
C GLU A 45 -1.75 5.73 -11.51
N LEU A 46 -2.12 4.44 -11.52
CA LEU A 46 -3.48 3.99 -11.82
C LEU A 46 -4.50 4.43 -10.74
N GLY A 47 -4.05 4.86 -9.56
CA GLY A 47 -4.93 5.24 -8.46
C GLY A 47 -5.64 4.05 -7.81
N LEU A 48 -5.00 2.86 -7.82
CA LEU A 48 -5.51 1.68 -7.14
C LEU A 48 -5.23 1.70 -5.63
N ILE A 49 -4.25 2.49 -5.19
CA ILE A 49 -3.94 2.69 -3.78
C ILE A 49 -4.84 3.81 -3.23
N TYR A 50 -5.70 3.47 -2.26
CA TYR A 50 -6.63 4.42 -1.66
C TYR A 50 -6.08 5.02 -0.36
N LYS A 51 -5.40 4.20 0.42
CA LYS A 51 -4.88 4.60 1.72
C LYS A 51 -3.60 3.84 2.04
N VAL A 52 -2.67 4.52 2.69
CA VAL A 52 -1.48 3.94 3.30
C VAL A 52 -1.43 4.47 4.73
N ASP A 53 -1.68 3.60 5.70
CA ASP A 53 -1.46 3.90 7.12
C ASP A 53 -0.13 3.28 7.56
N VAL A 54 0.66 4.08 8.25
CA VAL A 54 1.90 3.62 8.89
C VAL A 54 1.75 3.82 10.39
N SER A 55 1.87 2.73 11.13
CA SER A 55 1.91 2.73 12.60
C SER A 55 3.27 3.21 13.11
N ASP A 56 3.32 3.66 14.36
CA ASP A 56 4.57 4.05 15.04
C ASP A 56 5.56 2.87 15.13
N ASP A 57 5.06 1.63 15.12
CA ASP A 57 5.85 0.39 15.09
C ASP A 57 6.39 0.02 13.70
N LYS A 58 6.22 0.91 12.70
CA LYS A 58 6.53 0.69 11.28
C LYS A 58 5.76 -0.50 10.67
N ASP A 59 4.55 -0.73 11.16
CA ASP A 59 3.58 -1.62 10.55
C ASP A 59 2.75 -0.82 9.52
N VAL A 60 2.65 -1.33 8.30
CA VAL A 60 1.99 -0.66 7.18
C VAL A 60 0.70 -1.38 6.83
N VAL A 61 -0.38 -0.62 6.71
CA VAL A 61 -1.67 -1.11 6.21
C VAL A 61 -2.03 -0.33 4.95
N ILE A 62 -2.27 -1.05 3.87
CA ILE A 62 -2.58 -0.46 2.57
C ILE A 62 -3.97 -0.88 2.17
N ASP A 63 -4.86 0.09 1.99
CA ASP A 63 -6.16 -0.13 1.37
C ASP A 63 -6.00 0.07 -0.13
N MET A 64 -6.21 -0.99 -0.90
CA MET A 64 -6.15 -0.93 -2.35
C MET A 64 -7.41 -1.50 -2.99
N THR A 65 -7.65 -1.11 -4.23
CA THR A 65 -8.75 -1.60 -5.05
C THR A 65 -8.24 -2.24 -6.33
N LEU A 66 -9.16 -2.74 -7.15
CA LEU A 66 -8.85 -3.34 -8.44
C LEU A 66 -9.68 -2.68 -9.53
N THR A 67 -9.12 -2.67 -10.74
CA THR A 67 -9.80 -2.18 -11.94
C THR A 67 -11.06 -2.99 -12.27
N ALA A 68 -11.10 -4.27 -11.91
CA ALA A 68 -12.25 -5.15 -12.11
C ALA A 68 -12.47 -6.13 -10.94
N PRO A 69 -13.71 -6.26 -10.44
CA PRO A 69 -14.05 -7.28 -9.45
C PRO A 69 -14.01 -8.67 -10.11
N GLY A 70 -13.08 -9.52 -9.69
CA GLY A 70 -13.02 -10.93 -10.10
C GLY A 70 -11.94 -11.31 -11.12
N CYS A 71 -10.94 -10.46 -11.36
CA CYS A 71 -9.76 -10.88 -12.10
C CYS A 71 -9.03 -12.00 -11.30
N PRO A 72 -8.59 -13.13 -11.90
CA PRO A 72 -7.87 -14.18 -11.18
C PRO A 72 -6.59 -13.66 -10.50
N VAL A 73 -5.99 -12.60 -11.05
CA VAL A 73 -4.82 -11.89 -10.50
C VAL A 73 -5.15 -11.13 -9.20
N ALA A 74 -6.43 -10.83 -8.94
CA ALA A 74 -6.88 -10.15 -7.72
C ALA A 74 -6.40 -10.83 -6.43
N GLY A 75 -6.21 -12.15 -6.46
CA GLY A 75 -5.71 -12.90 -5.32
C GLY A 75 -4.20 -12.72 -5.07
N ASP A 76 -3.42 -12.46 -6.12
CA ASP A 76 -1.96 -12.41 -6.06
C ASP A 76 -1.43 -10.97 -5.94
N MET A 77 -2.15 -9.99 -6.47
CA MET A 77 -1.74 -8.57 -6.46
C MET A 77 -1.50 -8.01 -5.05
N PRO A 78 -2.36 -8.24 -4.03
CA PRO A 78 -2.07 -7.83 -2.66
C PRO A 78 -0.76 -8.41 -2.15
N GLY A 79 -0.48 -9.68 -2.47
CA GLY A 79 0.77 -10.34 -2.10
C GLY A 79 1.98 -9.66 -2.74
N TRP A 80 1.92 -9.31 -4.02
CA TRP A 80 3.01 -8.60 -4.70
C TRP A 80 3.27 -7.22 -4.09
N VAL A 81 2.21 -6.51 -3.70
CA VAL A 81 2.32 -5.23 -3.00
C VAL A 81 2.94 -5.40 -1.62
N GLU A 82 2.48 -6.38 -0.85
CA GLU A 82 3.05 -6.70 0.46
C GLU A 82 4.54 -7.06 0.35
N ASP A 83 4.91 -7.89 -0.63
CA ASP A 83 6.30 -8.28 -0.87
C ASP A 83 7.17 -7.07 -1.24
N ALA A 84 6.72 -6.23 -2.19
CA ALA A 84 7.45 -5.03 -2.61
C ALA A 84 7.70 -4.05 -1.45
N VAL A 85 6.70 -3.87 -0.57
CA VAL A 85 6.82 -3.01 0.61
C VAL A 85 7.70 -3.65 1.68
N ARG A 86 7.61 -4.96 1.88
CA ARG A 86 8.46 -5.72 2.83
C ARG A 86 9.94 -5.75 2.44
N GLU A 87 10.30 -5.40 1.20
CA GLU A 87 11.71 -5.22 0.82
C GLU A 87 12.37 -4.03 1.54
N LEU A 88 11.59 -3.08 2.06
CA LEU A 88 12.14 -1.96 2.82
C LEU A 88 12.58 -2.44 4.21
N PRO A 89 13.86 -2.28 4.58
CA PRO A 89 14.39 -2.78 5.86
C PRO A 89 13.79 -2.07 7.07
N GLU A 90 13.15 -0.91 6.84
CA GLU A 90 12.47 -0.15 7.87
C GLU A 90 11.09 -0.71 8.21
N ILE A 91 10.43 -1.41 7.29
CA ILE A 91 9.08 -1.92 7.49
C ILE A 91 9.12 -3.21 8.29
N ARG A 92 8.36 -3.22 9.39
CA ARG A 92 8.25 -4.39 10.27
C ARG A 92 7.25 -5.40 9.70
N SER A 93 6.08 -4.91 9.31
CA SER A 93 5.06 -5.71 8.65
C SER A 93 4.29 -4.86 7.64
N CYS A 94 3.75 -5.51 6.62
CA CYS A 94 2.86 -4.91 5.65
C CYS A 94 1.64 -5.79 5.53
N LYS A 95 0.45 -5.20 5.50
CA LYS A 95 -0.82 -5.87 5.24
C LYS A 95 -1.57 -5.07 4.19
N VAL A 96 -2.05 -5.75 3.16
CA VAL A 96 -2.83 -5.12 2.09
C VAL A 96 -4.26 -5.62 2.17
N GLU A 97 -5.21 -4.69 2.25
CA GLU A 97 -6.64 -4.96 2.29
C GLU A 97 -7.27 -4.55 0.96
N LEU A 98 -8.03 -5.47 0.36
CA LEU A 98 -8.79 -5.19 -0.85
C LEU A 98 -10.13 -4.55 -0.50
N VAL A 99 -10.29 -3.29 -0.88
CA VAL A 99 -11.52 -2.51 -0.76
C VAL A 99 -12.18 -2.33 -2.13
N PHE A 100 -13.47 -2.62 -2.20
CA PHE A 100 -14.27 -2.45 -3.42
C PHE A 100 -15.23 -1.25 -3.35
N ASP A 101 -15.27 -0.59 -2.20
CA ASP A 101 -16.07 0.61 -1.98
C ASP A 101 -15.15 1.76 -1.49
N PRO A 102 -15.12 2.91 -2.18
CA PRO A 102 -15.80 3.18 -3.46
C PRO A 102 -15.18 2.37 -4.62
N PRO A 103 -15.96 2.02 -5.67
CA PRO A 103 -15.42 1.34 -6.84
C PRO A 103 -14.38 2.23 -7.53
N TRP A 104 -13.38 1.60 -8.13
CA TRP A 104 -12.38 2.30 -8.92
C TRP A 104 -13.00 2.92 -10.18
N ASP A 105 -12.50 4.09 -10.57
CA ASP A 105 -12.90 4.78 -11.79
C ASP A 105 -11.66 5.43 -12.44
N PRO A 106 -11.53 5.41 -13.79
CA PRO A 106 -10.45 6.03 -14.54
C PRO A 106 -10.14 7.50 -14.20
N SER A 107 -11.07 8.27 -13.63
CA SER A 107 -10.81 9.64 -13.17
C SER A 107 -9.74 9.72 -12.09
N ARG A 108 -9.55 8.63 -11.32
CA ARG A 108 -8.53 8.51 -10.25
C ARG A 108 -7.11 8.35 -10.78
N MET A 109 -6.94 8.01 -12.06
CA MET A 109 -5.62 7.93 -12.68
C MET A 109 -4.93 9.30 -12.65
N SER A 110 -3.62 9.28 -12.42
CA SER A 110 -2.79 10.48 -12.55
C SER A 110 -2.77 11.00 -14.00
N ASP A 111 -2.36 12.25 -14.18
CA ASP A 111 -2.18 12.81 -15.52
C ASP A 111 -1.12 12.04 -16.32
N GLU A 112 -0.11 11.47 -15.66
CA GLU A 112 0.92 10.62 -16.27
C GLU A 112 0.33 9.30 -16.79
N ALA A 113 -0.49 8.61 -15.98
CA ALA A 113 -1.18 7.39 -16.40
C ALA A 113 -2.15 7.64 -17.57
N LYS A 114 -2.92 8.73 -17.53
CA LYS A 114 -3.83 9.12 -18.62
C LYS A 114 -3.08 9.40 -19.93
N LEU A 115 -1.90 10.01 -19.85
CA LEU A 115 -1.04 10.25 -21.01
C LEU A 115 -0.50 8.94 -21.60
N GLN A 116 -0.04 8.01 -20.76
CA GLN A 116 0.45 6.71 -21.21
C GLN A 116 -0.62 5.86 -21.90
N LEU A 117 -1.86 5.95 -21.43
CA LEU A 117 -3.01 5.27 -22.02
C LEU A 117 -3.66 6.03 -23.18
N ASN A 118 -3.07 7.17 -23.59
CA ASN A 118 -3.52 7.98 -24.72
C ASN A 118 -5.00 8.43 -24.59
N MET A 119 -5.45 8.72 -23.36
CA MET A 119 -6.85 9.07 -23.02
C MET A 119 -7.18 10.58 -23.13
N PHE A 120 -6.52 11.29 -24.05
CA PHE A 120 -6.73 12.71 -24.35
C PHE A 120 -7.68 12.95 -25.53
#